data_AF-A0A9W9M5C9-F1
#
_entry.id   AF-A0A9W9M5C9-F1
#
_cell.length_a   1.000
_cell.length_b   1.000
_cell.length_c   1.000
_cell.angle_alpha   90.00
_cell.angle_beta   90.00
_cell.angle_gamma   90.00
#
_symmetry.space_group_name_H-M   'P 1'
#
loop_
_entity.id
_entity.type
_entity.pdbx_description
1 polymer ?
#
loop_
_entity_poly.entity_id
_entity_poly.type
_entity_poly.pdbx_seq_one_letter_code
_entity_poly.pdbx_strand_id
1 'polypeptide(L)'
;ICAFWVTAKSYKVFYIHESDYLSSNKLQRVAKVSMLYGETNHMYERALQSHERHGKRWGYPMHILRQDISIGFWNKPSYLLSLVISEMAKPAGERMEWLMWVDADSIILNNDIPVEIFLPPSDLKDIHLVASQDQNGLNTGIMFLHVHPWTTTFLTETLGYPLYLPNIDLGRSADQESMRRVLNKTTGGPNGKGYADGVSYLPRPWINTYEWDWAYEGKRGDLLVHFPGLEERRWPHMAKWLNVVETTPQEWNLPLEETGYINKTTMYWSQIRSAKESIKSAEKRLLSGVSGEALSRSTNETAGALKKTLREKSDNMELVQKQTQDLNTLIGMT
;
A
#
# COMPACT_ATOMS: atom_id res chain seq x y z
N ILE A 1 9.74 -0.19 57.78
CA ILE A 1 9.49 -1.39 56.95
C ILE A 1 8.30 -1.08 56.06
N CYS A 2 8.55 -0.63 54.83
CA CYS A 2 7.53 -0.48 53.79
C CYS A 2 8.10 -1.09 52.52
N ALA A 3 7.63 -2.30 52.19
CA ALA A 3 8.05 -3.05 51.03
C ALA A 3 7.29 -2.57 49.79
N PHE A 4 8.02 -2.11 48.78
CA PHE A 4 7.49 -1.89 47.44
C PHE A 4 7.26 -3.25 46.76
N TRP A 5 6.00 -3.56 46.44
CA TRP A 5 5.67 -4.65 45.53
C TRP A 5 5.71 -4.12 44.09
N VAL A 6 6.78 -4.44 43.36
CA VAL A 6 6.82 -4.29 41.90
C VAL A 6 6.11 -5.51 41.31
N THR A 7 4.83 -5.37 40.97
CA THR A 7 4.16 -6.37 40.14
C THR A 7 4.53 -6.13 38.68
N ALA A 8 5.39 -6.96 38.12
CA ALA A 8 5.61 -7.05 36.69
C ALA A 8 4.30 -7.50 36.01
N LYS A 9 3.57 -6.56 35.39
CA LYS A 9 2.47 -6.91 34.49
C LYS A 9 3.08 -7.50 33.22
N SER A 10 2.94 -8.82 33.08
CA SER A 10 3.12 -9.54 31.82
C SER A 10 2.18 -8.92 30.78
N TYR A 11 2.75 -8.34 29.72
CA TYR A 11 2.00 -7.92 28.55
C TYR A 11 1.46 -9.17 27.86
N LYS A 12 0.17 -9.47 28.05
CA LYS A 12 -0.53 -10.45 27.21
C LYS A 12 -0.55 -9.89 25.79
N VAL A 13 0.24 -10.49 24.92
CA VAL A 13 0.13 -10.35 23.46
C VAL A 13 -1.30 -10.75 23.09
N PHE A 14 -2.03 -9.85 22.45
CA PHE A 14 -3.35 -10.16 21.91
C PHE A 14 -3.17 -11.15 20.75
N TYR A 15 -3.43 -12.42 21.01
CA TYR A 15 -3.54 -13.44 19.97
C TYR A 15 -4.89 -13.26 19.27
N ILE A 16 -4.85 -12.82 18.02
CA ILE A 16 -6.01 -12.87 17.13
C ILE A 16 -6.17 -14.34 16.70
N HIS A 17 -7.36 -14.90 16.91
CA HIS A 17 -7.66 -16.29 16.56
C HIS A 17 -7.66 -16.48 15.04
N GLU A 18 -6.93 -17.48 14.57
CA GLU A 18 -6.74 -17.80 13.14
C GLU A 18 -8.03 -18.26 12.43
N SER A 19 -9.09 -18.56 13.20
CA SER A 19 -10.38 -19.05 12.72
C SER A 19 -11.29 -17.99 12.09
N ASP A 20 -10.99 -16.70 12.23
CA ASP A 20 -11.82 -15.63 11.67
C ASP A 20 -11.55 -15.35 10.18
N TYR A 21 -10.58 -16.04 9.58
CA TYR A 21 -10.19 -15.92 8.18
C TYR A 21 -10.49 -17.20 7.38
N LEU A 22 -11.71 -17.72 7.51
CA LEU A 22 -12.20 -18.72 6.56
C LEU A 22 -12.22 -18.11 5.15
N SER A 23 -11.57 -18.81 4.22
CA SER A 23 -11.47 -18.45 2.80
C SER A 23 -12.87 -18.39 2.17
N SER A 24 -13.54 -17.26 2.29
CA SER A 24 -14.69 -16.98 1.44
C SER A 24 -14.16 -16.36 0.15
N ASN A 25 -14.62 -16.87 -1.00
CA ASN A 25 -14.50 -16.25 -2.34
C ASN A 25 -15.21 -14.88 -2.44
N LYS A 26 -15.27 -14.13 -1.34
CA LYS A 26 -15.93 -12.83 -1.25
C LYS A 26 -14.87 -11.78 -1.52
N LEU A 27 -15.14 -10.91 -2.50
CA LEU A 27 -14.31 -9.75 -2.82
C LEU A 27 -13.98 -8.99 -1.53
N GLN A 28 -12.74 -8.55 -1.40
CA GLN A 28 -12.26 -7.86 -0.19
C GLN A 28 -13.03 -6.55 0.00
N ARG A 29 -13.40 -6.21 1.24
CA ARG A 29 -14.18 -5.00 1.54
C ARG A 29 -13.27 -3.78 1.56
N VAL A 30 -13.44 -2.90 0.57
CA VAL A 30 -12.62 -1.68 0.42
C VAL A 30 -13.47 -0.43 0.67
N ALA A 31 -12.93 0.51 1.45
CA ALA A 31 -13.41 1.88 1.51
C ALA A 31 -12.39 2.81 0.84
N LYS A 32 -12.88 3.84 0.16
CA LYS A 32 -12.03 4.91 -0.38
C LYS A 32 -11.93 6.06 0.62
N VAL A 33 -10.76 6.69 0.68
CA VAL A 33 -10.46 7.75 1.64
C VAL A 33 -9.75 8.89 0.91
N SER A 34 -10.17 10.12 1.18
CA SER A 34 -9.48 11.33 0.70
C SER A 34 -9.60 12.46 1.72
N MET A 35 -9.02 13.61 1.40
CA MET A 35 -9.20 14.86 2.14
C MET A 35 -9.34 16.02 1.17
N LEU A 36 -10.28 16.93 1.46
CA LEU A 36 -10.45 18.18 0.75
C LEU A 36 -11.16 19.17 1.68
N TYR A 37 -10.46 20.21 2.09
CA TYR A 37 -10.91 21.23 3.05
C TYR A 37 -10.38 22.61 2.65
N GLY A 38 -10.89 23.65 3.31
CA GLY A 38 -10.56 25.04 2.98
C GLY A 38 -11.49 25.63 1.93
N GLU A 39 -10.99 26.56 1.12
CA GLU A 39 -11.77 27.16 0.04
C GLU A 39 -12.15 26.12 -1.03
N THR A 40 -13.39 26.21 -1.51
CA THR A 40 -13.91 25.26 -2.50
C THR A 40 -13.11 25.32 -3.79
N ASN A 41 -12.47 24.21 -4.14
CA ASN A 41 -11.86 24.02 -5.44
C ASN A 41 -12.74 23.09 -6.30
N HIS A 42 -13.40 23.67 -7.30
CA HIS A 42 -14.33 22.94 -8.16
C HIS A 42 -13.69 21.80 -8.96
N MET A 43 -12.39 21.87 -9.30
CA MET A 43 -11.70 20.80 -10.02
C MET A 43 -11.48 19.60 -9.09
N TYR A 44 -11.06 19.83 -7.84
CA TYR A 44 -10.93 18.76 -6.86
C TYR A 44 -12.27 18.13 -6.49
N GLU A 45 -13.34 18.92 -6.36
CA GLU A 45 -14.67 18.36 -6.12
C GLU A 45 -15.13 17.45 -7.28
N ARG A 46 -14.93 17.87 -8.53
CA ARG A 46 -15.24 17.02 -9.70
C ARG A 46 -14.37 15.76 -9.74
N ALA A 47 -13.09 15.86 -9.37
CA ALA A 47 -12.19 14.72 -9.28
C ALA A 47 -12.66 13.72 -8.22
N LEU A 48 -13.03 14.18 -7.02
CA LEU A 48 -13.61 13.33 -5.97
C LEU A 48 -14.95 12.73 -6.39
N GLN A 49 -15.80 13.46 -7.12
CA GLN A 49 -17.03 12.91 -7.69
C GLN A 49 -16.77 11.76 -8.66
N SER A 50 -15.64 11.76 -9.40
CA SER A 50 -15.26 10.61 -10.22
C SER A 50 -14.99 9.36 -9.37
N HIS A 51 -14.34 9.52 -8.21
CA HIS A 51 -14.12 8.45 -7.25
C HIS A 51 -15.40 7.96 -6.61
N GLU A 52 -16.33 8.86 -6.29
CA GLU A 52 -17.66 8.51 -5.76
C GLU A 52 -18.50 7.75 -6.77
N ARG A 53 -18.50 8.14 -8.06
CA ARG A 53 -19.20 7.39 -9.12
C ARG A 53 -18.69 5.96 -9.22
N HIS A 54 -17.37 5.80 -9.22
CA HIS A 54 -16.73 4.48 -9.19
C HIS A 54 -17.05 3.70 -7.92
N GLY A 55 -17.00 4.35 -6.75
CA GLY A 55 -17.37 3.74 -5.47
C GLY A 55 -18.81 3.24 -5.44
N LYS A 56 -19.76 4.03 -5.96
CA LYS A 56 -21.18 3.62 -6.07
C LYS A 56 -21.37 2.37 -6.92
N ARG A 57 -20.62 2.24 -8.02
CA ARG A 57 -20.70 1.07 -8.90
C ARG A 57 -20.28 -0.22 -8.19
N TRP A 58 -19.22 -0.16 -7.41
CA TRP A 58 -18.60 -1.35 -6.80
C TRP A 58 -18.92 -1.52 -5.31
N GLY A 59 -19.70 -0.61 -4.73
CA GLY A 59 -20.09 -0.66 -3.32
C GLY A 59 -19.00 -0.18 -2.34
N TYR A 60 -18.04 0.63 -2.80
CA TYR A 60 -17.02 1.20 -1.92
C TYR A 60 -17.55 2.49 -1.25
N PRO A 61 -17.69 2.55 0.09
CA PRO A 61 -17.96 3.80 0.76
C PRO A 61 -16.79 4.77 0.58
N MET A 62 -17.11 6.07 0.51
CA MET A 62 -16.12 7.15 0.36
C MET A 62 -16.09 7.99 1.63
N HIS A 63 -14.91 8.14 2.23
CA HIS A 63 -14.66 8.98 3.40
C HIS A 63 -13.81 10.17 3.00
N ILE A 64 -14.34 11.39 3.11
CA ILE A 64 -13.61 12.62 2.76
C ILE A 64 -13.45 13.45 4.03
N LEU A 65 -12.22 13.67 4.47
CA LEU A 65 -11.94 14.65 5.52
C LEU A 65 -12.20 16.05 4.98
N ARG A 66 -13.16 16.75 5.57
CA ARG A 66 -13.59 18.11 5.18
C ARG A 66 -13.07 19.22 6.09
N GLN A 67 -12.28 18.88 7.10
CA GLN A 67 -11.76 19.83 8.09
C GLN A 67 -10.25 19.66 8.24
N ASP A 68 -9.56 20.78 8.47
CA ASP A 68 -8.15 20.77 8.85
C ASP A 68 -8.03 20.38 10.34
N ILE A 69 -7.51 19.19 10.62
CA ILE A 69 -7.45 18.62 11.96
C ILE A 69 -6.03 18.56 12.54
N SER A 70 -5.01 18.79 11.71
CA SER A 70 -3.61 18.64 12.07
C SER A 70 -2.74 19.70 11.41
N ILE A 71 -1.78 20.25 12.15
CA ILE A 71 -0.88 21.29 11.64
C ILE A 71 0.02 20.74 10.53
N GLY A 72 0.14 21.45 9.41
CA GLY A 72 1.09 21.11 8.34
C GLY A 72 0.67 19.87 7.55
N PHE A 73 1.62 18.97 7.28
CA PHE A 73 1.41 17.82 6.38
C PHE A 73 0.70 16.62 7.05
N TRP A 74 0.30 16.74 8.33
CA TRP A 74 -0.07 15.57 9.15
C TRP A 74 -1.54 15.14 9.05
N ASN A 75 -2.39 15.84 8.29
CA ASN A 75 -3.82 15.50 8.15
C ASN A 75 -4.04 14.09 7.58
N LYS A 76 -3.33 13.71 6.51
CA LYS A 76 -3.41 12.39 5.87
C LYS A 76 -3.16 11.24 6.86
N PRO A 77 -1.97 11.15 7.51
CA PRO A 77 -1.72 10.07 8.48
C PRO A 77 -2.64 10.13 9.71
N SER A 78 -3.03 11.32 10.18
CA SER A 78 -3.93 11.46 11.34
C SER A 78 -5.32 10.91 11.03
N TYR A 79 -5.87 11.26 9.87
CA TYR A 79 -7.18 10.81 9.46
C TYR A 79 -7.21 9.31 9.15
N LEU A 80 -6.20 8.81 8.42
CA LEU A 80 -6.04 7.37 8.17
C LEU A 80 -5.98 6.59 9.49
N LEU A 81 -5.21 7.05 10.48
CA LEU A 81 -5.12 6.40 11.77
C LEU A 81 -6.50 6.35 12.46
N SER A 82 -7.25 7.46 12.44
CA SER A 82 -8.60 7.51 13.02
C SER A 82 -9.57 6.51 12.38
N LEU A 83 -9.52 6.35 11.05
CA LEU A 83 -10.37 5.43 10.30
C LEU A 83 -9.97 3.96 10.56
N VAL A 84 -8.66 3.65 10.55
CA VAL A 84 -8.17 2.31 10.87
C VAL A 84 -8.61 1.90 12.28
N ILE A 85 -8.47 2.77 13.27
CA ILE A 85 -8.94 2.50 14.64
C ILE A 85 -10.46 2.27 14.67
N SER A 86 -11.22 3.10 13.95
CA SER A 86 -12.68 2.99 13.90
C SER A 86 -13.15 1.69 13.25
N GLU A 87 -12.52 1.25 12.16
CA GLU A 87 -12.81 -0.04 11.53
C GLU A 87 -12.36 -1.22 12.40
N MET A 88 -11.21 -1.10 13.07
CA MET A 88 -10.71 -2.12 14.01
C MET A 88 -11.63 -2.32 15.22
N ALA A 89 -12.42 -1.32 15.59
CA ALA A 89 -13.39 -1.39 16.69
C ALA A 89 -14.68 -2.14 16.33
N LYS A 90 -14.94 -2.38 15.03
CA LYS A 90 -16.09 -3.15 14.55
C LYS A 90 -15.77 -4.65 14.53
N PRO A 91 -16.78 -5.55 14.57
CA PRO A 91 -16.58 -6.97 14.33
C PRO A 91 -15.88 -7.25 12.99
N ALA A 92 -15.02 -8.29 12.94
CA ALA A 92 -14.22 -8.60 11.76
C ALA A 92 -15.05 -8.81 10.47
N GLY A 93 -16.23 -9.41 10.59
CA GLY A 93 -17.15 -9.64 9.46
C GLY A 93 -17.89 -8.39 8.97
N GLU A 94 -17.88 -7.29 9.73
CA GLU A 94 -18.59 -6.05 9.43
C GLU A 94 -17.66 -4.90 9.01
N ARG A 95 -16.41 -4.92 9.48
CA ARG A 95 -15.42 -3.89 9.16
C ARG A 95 -14.95 -3.95 7.71
N MET A 96 -14.48 -2.81 7.22
CA MET A 96 -13.68 -2.75 6.00
C MET A 96 -12.35 -3.49 6.22
N GLU A 97 -11.85 -4.14 5.18
CA GLU A 97 -10.58 -4.85 5.20
C GLU A 97 -9.44 -3.94 4.72
N TRP A 98 -9.74 -3.06 3.76
CA TRP A 98 -8.75 -2.12 3.21
C TRP A 98 -9.31 -0.71 3.07
N LEU A 99 -8.43 0.26 3.29
CA LEU A 99 -8.66 1.67 2.97
C LEU A 99 -7.81 2.03 1.75
N MET A 100 -8.43 2.47 0.68
CA MET A 100 -7.75 3.06 -0.49
C MET A 100 -7.66 4.58 -0.29
N TRP A 101 -6.49 5.08 0.08
CA TRP A 101 -6.22 6.51 0.05
C TRP A 101 -6.09 6.99 -1.39
N VAL A 102 -6.72 8.13 -1.70
CA VAL A 102 -6.57 8.86 -2.96
C VAL A 102 -6.40 10.36 -2.70
N ASP A 103 -5.35 10.96 -3.28
CA ASP A 103 -5.19 12.41 -3.28
C ASP A 103 -6.29 13.06 -4.16
N ALA A 104 -6.72 14.26 -3.78
CA ALA A 104 -7.84 14.96 -4.41
C ALA A 104 -7.54 15.40 -5.87
N ASP A 105 -6.27 15.41 -6.26
CA ASP A 105 -5.78 15.60 -7.61
C ASP A 105 -5.62 14.27 -8.37
N SER A 106 -6.56 13.33 -8.18
CA SER A 106 -6.64 12.11 -8.96
C SER A 106 -8.06 11.88 -9.50
N ILE A 107 -8.17 11.36 -10.72
CA ILE A 107 -9.44 11.17 -11.44
C ILE A 107 -9.55 9.72 -11.90
N ILE A 108 -10.69 9.06 -11.60
CA ILE A 108 -10.99 7.74 -12.17
C ILE A 108 -11.27 7.88 -13.66
N LEU A 109 -10.49 7.16 -14.48
CA LEU A 109 -10.64 7.11 -15.94
C LEU A 109 -11.51 5.93 -16.38
N ASN A 110 -11.29 4.76 -15.78
CA ASN A 110 -12.00 3.54 -16.11
C ASN A 110 -12.87 3.06 -14.95
N ASN A 111 -14.19 3.18 -15.11
CA ASN A 111 -15.13 2.81 -14.05
C ASN A 111 -15.33 1.29 -13.92
N ASP A 112 -14.91 0.49 -14.91
CA ASP A 112 -15.14 -0.95 -14.97
C ASP A 112 -14.06 -1.78 -14.26
N ILE A 113 -13.09 -1.13 -13.60
CA ILE A 113 -12.03 -1.84 -12.85
C ILE A 113 -12.37 -1.84 -11.36
N PRO A 114 -12.65 -3.00 -10.74
CA PRO A 114 -12.72 -3.12 -9.29
C PRO A 114 -11.34 -2.96 -8.66
N VAL A 115 -11.22 -2.28 -7.51
CA VAL A 115 -9.89 -2.00 -6.93
C VAL A 115 -9.30 -3.18 -6.17
N GLU A 116 -10.12 -4.15 -5.73
CA GLU A 116 -9.64 -5.35 -5.04
C GLU A 116 -8.79 -6.27 -5.93
N ILE A 117 -8.81 -6.08 -7.25
CA ILE A 117 -7.91 -6.80 -8.16
C ILE A 117 -6.43 -6.48 -7.92
N PHE A 118 -6.16 -5.31 -7.35
CA PHE A 118 -4.81 -4.84 -7.01
C PHE A 118 -4.40 -5.22 -5.59
N LEU A 119 -5.26 -5.86 -4.80
CA LEU A 119 -4.96 -6.24 -3.42
C LEU A 119 -4.31 -7.62 -3.35
N PRO A 120 -3.48 -7.88 -2.32
CA PRO A 120 -2.92 -9.20 -2.12
C PRO A 120 -4.02 -10.24 -1.89
N PRO A 121 -3.85 -11.46 -2.39
CA PRO A 121 -4.73 -12.58 -2.03
C PRO A 121 -4.63 -12.89 -0.53
N SER A 122 -5.67 -13.51 0.02
CA SER A 122 -5.87 -13.69 1.48
C SER A 122 -4.81 -14.55 2.17
N ASP A 123 -4.00 -15.29 1.41
CA ASP A 123 -2.89 -16.08 1.93
C ASP A 123 -1.62 -15.23 2.19
N LEU A 124 -1.47 -14.09 1.52
CA LEU A 124 -0.37 -13.12 1.76
C LEU A 124 -0.70 -12.17 2.92
N LYS A 125 -0.97 -12.77 4.10
CA LYS A 125 -1.46 -12.07 5.31
C LYS A 125 -0.49 -11.06 5.91
N ASP A 126 0.78 -11.15 5.55
CA ASP A 126 1.85 -10.29 6.05
C ASP A 126 1.99 -8.98 5.27
N ILE A 127 1.24 -8.79 4.18
CA ILE A 127 1.17 -7.53 3.44
C ILE A 127 0.06 -6.65 4.03
N HIS A 128 0.44 -5.45 4.44
CA HIS A 128 -0.44 -4.47 5.09
C HIS A 128 -0.48 -3.12 4.37
N LEU A 129 0.45 -2.86 3.46
CA LEU A 129 0.47 -1.68 2.61
C LEU A 129 0.71 -2.09 1.15
N VAL A 130 -0.14 -1.61 0.25
CA VAL A 130 0.11 -1.66 -1.19
C VAL A 130 0.24 -0.24 -1.70
N ALA A 131 1.37 0.08 -2.34
CA ALA A 131 1.67 1.43 -2.80
C ALA A 131 2.38 1.39 -4.16
N SER A 132 2.79 2.54 -4.65
CA SER A 132 3.68 2.68 -5.80
C SER A 132 4.91 3.50 -5.43
N GLN A 133 5.96 3.39 -6.22
CA GLN A 133 7.16 4.21 -6.07
C GLN A 133 7.24 5.29 -7.14
N ASP A 134 7.87 6.41 -6.80
CA ASP A 134 8.28 7.46 -7.73
C ASP A 134 9.76 7.80 -7.49
N GLN A 135 10.24 8.92 -8.04
CA GLN A 135 11.62 9.38 -7.86
C GLN A 135 12.04 9.59 -6.39
N ASN A 136 11.09 9.67 -5.45
CA ASN A 136 11.32 9.79 -4.01
C ASN A 136 11.22 8.44 -3.27
N GLY A 137 10.98 7.35 -3.98
CA GLY A 137 10.98 5.96 -3.47
C GLY A 137 9.65 5.48 -2.87
N LEU A 138 8.82 6.35 -2.31
CA LEU A 138 7.43 6.04 -1.93
C LEU A 138 6.55 7.17 -2.45
N ASN A 139 5.46 6.83 -3.14
CA ASN A 139 4.40 7.78 -3.44
C ASN A 139 3.16 7.47 -2.59
N THR A 140 2.66 8.47 -1.88
CA THR A 140 1.50 8.35 -0.98
C THR A 140 0.22 8.94 -1.56
N GLY A 141 0.20 9.23 -2.86
CA GLY A 141 -0.96 9.77 -3.55
C GLY A 141 -2.06 8.75 -3.77
N ILE A 142 -1.69 7.49 -4.03
CA ILE A 142 -2.61 6.35 -4.06
C ILE A 142 -1.99 5.18 -3.30
N MET A 143 -2.66 4.71 -2.25
CA MET A 143 -2.20 3.59 -1.42
C MET A 143 -3.37 2.77 -0.90
N PHE A 144 -3.17 1.49 -0.68
CA PHE A 144 -4.09 0.62 0.06
C PHE A 144 -3.50 0.25 1.41
N LEU A 145 -4.24 0.54 2.48
CA LEU A 145 -3.85 0.26 3.86
C LEU A 145 -4.78 -0.81 4.44
N HIS A 146 -4.21 -1.91 4.89
CA HIS A 146 -4.96 -2.99 5.54
C HIS A 146 -5.45 -2.49 6.91
N VAL A 147 -6.72 -2.70 7.22
CA VAL A 147 -7.27 -2.49 8.57
C VAL A 147 -6.71 -3.56 9.51
N HIS A 148 -5.58 -3.22 10.14
CA HIS A 148 -4.79 -4.16 10.94
C HIS A 148 -3.99 -3.42 12.04
N PRO A 149 -3.66 -4.07 13.19
CA PRO A 149 -2.80 -3.47 14.22
C PRO A 149 -1.43 -3.01 13.71
N TRP A 150 -0.90 -3.68 12.68
CA TRP A 150 0.32 -3.26 11.99
C TRP A 150 0.20 -1.82 11.48
N THR A 151 -0.90 -1.50 10.79
CA THR A 151 -1.16 -0.18 10.20
C THR A 151 -1.34 0.89 11.27
N THR A 152 -2.00 0.53 12.37
CA THR A 152 -2.15 1.43 13.53
C THR A 152 -0.77 1.82 14.09
N THR A 153 0.12 0.85 14.26
CA THR A 153 1.47 1.09 14.79
C THR A 153 2.33 1.88 13.80
N PHE A 154 2.26 1.50 12.51
CA PHE A 154 2.94 2.21 11.42
C PHE A 154 2.57 3.70 11.40
N LEU A 155 1.27 4.03 11.34
CA LEU A 155 0.81 5.42 11.28
C LEU A 155 1.10 6.19 12.57
N THR A 156 1.02 5.53 13.73
CA THR A 156 1.41 6.14 15.02
C THR A 156 2.89 6.53 15.01
N GLU A 157 3.76 5.64 14.51
CA GLU A 157 5.19 5.90 14.44
C GLU A 157 5.55 6.93 13.36
N THR A 158 4.80 6.99 12.26
CA THR A 158 4.87 8.06 11.25
C THR A 158 4.55 9.43 11.86
N LEU A 159 3.46 9.54 12.62
CA LEU A 159 3.08 10.79 13.29
C LEU A 159 4.08 11.18 14.39
N GLY A 160 4.63 10.19 15.10
CA GLY A 160 5.63 10.40 16.12
C GLY A 160 7.02 10.72 15.57
N TYR A 161 7.33 10.38 14.32
CA TYR A 161 8.66 10.52 13.70
C TYR A 161 9.33 11.87 13.95
N PRO A 162 8.70 13.03 13.64
CA PRO A 162 9.31 14.33 13.88
C PRO A 162 9.52 14.64 15.37
N LEU A 163 8.79 14.00 16.28
CA LEU A 163 8.87 14.26 17.72
C LEU A 163 10.10 13.61 18.34
N TYR A 164 10.45 12.40 17.92
CA TYR A 164 11.62 11.67 18.45
C TYR A 164 12.87 11.78 17.56
N LEU A 165 12.75 12.30 16.34
CA LEU A 165 13.88 12.64 15.46
C LEU A 165 13.76 14.08 14.91
N PRO A 166 13.74 15.10 15.80
CA PRO A 166 13.45 16.48 15.40
C PRO A 166 14.51 17.13 14.50
N ASN A 167 15.71 16.55 14.44
CA ASN A 167 16.83 17.08 13.63
C ASN A 167 16.84 16.54 12.19
N ILE A 168 15.90 15.66 11.82
CA ILE A 168 15.79 15.15 10.46
C ILE A 168 14.89 16.07 9.66
N ASP A 169 15.43 16.65 8.59
CA ASP A 169 14.65 17.37 7.61
C ASP A 169 13.80 16.40 6.77
N LEU A 170 12.48 16.60 6.81
CA LEU A 170 11.50 15.81 6.07
C LEU A 170 11.06 16.49 4.76
N GLY A 171 11.56 17.70 4.48
CA GLY A 171 11.29 18.42 3.23
C GLY A 171 9.83 18.85 3.05
N ARG A 172 9.43 19.03 1.78
CA ARG A 172 8.12 19.58 1.37
C ARG A 172 6.98 18.56 1.32
N SER A 173 7.28 17.28 1.56
CA SER A 173 6.31 16.18 1.62
C SER A 173 6.55 15.39 2.91
N ALA A 174 6.46 16.09 4.05
CA ALA A 174 6.99 15.59 5.31
C ALA A 174 6.27 14.32 5.81
N ASP A 175 4.97 14.19 5.53
CA ASP A 175 4.19 12.99 5.83
C ASP A 175 4.66 11.79 5.00
N GLN A 176 4.84 11.96 3.69
CA GLN A 176 5.36 10.94 2.79
C GLN A 176 6.77 10.49 3.17
N GLU A 177 7.66 11.45 3.43
CA GLU A 177 9.04 11.14 3.81
C GLU A 177 9.11 10.44 5.18
N SER A 178 8.27 10.86 6.14
CA SER A 178 8.12 10.17 7.43
C SER A 178 7.64 8.74 7.23
N MET A 179 6.56 8.54 6.46
CA MET A 179 6.04 7.21 6.12
C MET A 179 7.14 6.34 5.52
N ARG A 180 7.85 6.82 4.49
CA ARG A 180 8.92 6.08 3.82
C ARG A 180 10.02 5.66 4.80
N ARG A 181 10.45 6.56 5.68
CA ARG A 181 11.51 6.27 6.68
C ARG A 181 11.07 5.25 7.71
N VAL A 182 9.83 5.33 8.21
CA VAL A 182 9.26 4.33 9.12
C VAL A 182 9.14 2.99 8.41
N LEU A 183 8.64 2.99 7.18
CA LEU A 183 8.43 1.78 6.38
C LEU A 183 9.74 1.02 6.13
N ASN A 184 10.84 1.74 5.95
CA ASN A 184 12.18 1.15 5.74
C ASN A 184 12.81 0.51 6.98
N LYS A 185 12.19 0.63 8.17
CA LYS A 185 12.73 0.00 9.39
C LYS A 185 12.60 -1.52 9.30
N THR A 186 13.70 -2.21 9.63
CA THR A 186 13.81 -3.67 9.72
C THR A 186 13.90 -4.17 11.17
N THR A 187 13.72 -3.27 12.12
CA THR A 187 13.67 -3.53 13.57
C THR A 187 12.61 -2.63 14.21
N GLY A 188 12.15 -2.97 15.41
CA GLY A 188 11.07 -2.25 16.09
C GLY A 188 9.68 -2.62 15.56
N GLY A 189 8.72 -1.69 15.62
CA GLY A 189 7.32 -1.97 15.25
C GLY A 189 6.64 -3.00 16.16
N PRO A 190 5.45 -3.50 15.78
CA PRO A 190 4.57 -4.27 16.67
C PRO A 190 5.14 -5.63 17.11
N ASN A 191 6.06 -6.21 16.34
CA ASN A 191 6.65 -7.53 16.60
C ASN A 191 8.19 -7.51 16.65
N GLY A 192 8.79 -6.31 16.74
CA GLY A 192 10.26 -6.14 16.76
C GLY A 192 10.97 -6.28 15.41
N LYS A 193 10.27 -6.60 14.31
CA LYS A 193 10.86 -6.83 12.97
C LYS A 193 10.76 -5.62 12.03
N GLY A 194 10.25 -4.49 12.51
CA GLY A 194 10.01 -3.30 11.71
C GLY A 194 8.80 -3.45 10.77
N TYR A 195 8.84 -2.73 9.65
CA TYR A 195 7.72 -2.56 8.72
C TYR A 195 8.05 -2.98 7.28
N ALA A 196 9.33 -3.10 6.93
CA ALA A 196 9.76 -3.27 5.54
C ALA A 196 9.17 -4.50 4.84
N ASP A 197 8.92 -5.59 5.57
CA ASP A 197 8.32 -6.81 5.01
C ASP A 197 6.79 -6.71 4.79
N GLY A 198 6.16 -5.66 5.32
CA GLY A 198 4.71 -5.44 5.30
C GLY A 198 4.20 -4.62 4.12
N VAL A 199 5.07 -4.20 3.19
CA VAL A 199 4.70 -3.43 2.00
C VAL A 199 4.93 -4.22 0.73
N SER A 200 4.07 -3.98 -0.27
CA SER A 200 4.27 -4.37 -1.67
C SER A 200 4.09 -3.15 -2.56
N TYR A 201 5.04 -2.91 -3.47
CA TYR A 201 4.96 -1.88 -4.50
C TYR A 201 4.47 -2.48 -5.81
N LEU A 202 3.35 -1.98 -6.31
CA LEU A 202 2.84 -2.27 -7.65
C LEU A 202 3.49 -1.36 -8.68
N PRO A 203 3.58 -1.79 -9.95
CA PRO A 203 3.92 -0.90 -11.05
C PRO A 203 3.02 0.34 -11.02
N ARG A 204 3.64 1.52 -10.93
CA ARG A 204 2.92 2.79 -10.71
C ARG A 204 1.77 3.03 -11.70
N PRO A 205 1.89 2.75 -13.02
CA PRO A 205 0.79 2.91 -13.97
C PRO A 205 -0.44 2.00 -13.75
N TRP A 206 -0.42 1.09 -12.77
CA TRP A 206 -1.58 0.25 -12.47
C TRP A 206 -2.57 0.95 -11.54
N ILE A 207 -2.05 1.68 -10.55
CA ILE A 207 -2.87 2.26 -9.47
C ILE A 207 -2.65 3.77 -9.30
N ASN A 208 -1.60 4.34 -9.90
CA ASN A 208 -1.15 5.70 -9.64
C ASN A 208 -0.49 6.31 -10.87
N THR A 209 -1.19 6.24 -12.01
CA THR A 209 -0.66 6.65 -13.31
C THR A 209 -0.55 8.17 -13.41
N TYR A 210 0.60 8.68 -13.83
CA TYR A 210 0.82 10.13 -13.82
C TYR A 210 0.35 10.80 -15.11
N GLU A 211 -0.19 12.00 -14.94
CA GLU A 211 -0.12 13.03 -15.96
C GLU A 211 1.18 13.82 -15.77
N TRP A 212 2.01 13.84 -16.80
CA TRP A 212 3.14 14.77 -16.91
C TRP A 212 2.74 16.00 -17.70
N ASP A 213 3.54 17.06 -17.61
CA ASP A 213 3.33 18.29 -18.39
C ASP A 213 3.19 18.05 -19.89
N TRP A 214 3.87 17.02 -20.42
CA TRP A 214 3.89 16.72 -21.85
C TRP A 214 2.97 15.57 -22.26
N ALA A 215 2.59 14.67 -21.34
CA ALA A 215 1.80 13.49 -21.68
C ALA A 215 1.25 12.76 -20.46
N TYR A 216 0.14 12.06 -20.70
CA TYR A 216 -0.29 10.95 -19.86
C TYR A 216 0.65 9.75 -20.02
N GLU A 217 1.14 9.19 -18.92
CA GLU A 217 2.02 8.02 -18.96
C GLU A 217 1.30 6.73 -19.30
N GLY A 218 0.01 6.66 -18.96
CA GLY A 218 -0.77 5.45 -19.13
C GLY A 218 -1.31 5.27 -20.54
N LYS A 219 -2.31 4.42 -20.62
CA LYS A 219 -3.04 4.10 -21.83
C LYS A 219 -4.53 3.96 -21.55
N ARG A 220 -5.30 3.89 -22.64
CA ARG A 220 -6.73 3.59 -22.60
C ARG A 220 -6.99 2.31 -21.80
N GLY A 221 -7.99 2.35 -20.92
CA GLY A 221 -8.34 1.26 -20.02
C GLY A 221 -7.63 1.25 -18.68
N ASP A 222 -6.64 2.12 -18.43
CA ASP A 222 -6.04 2.23 -17.10
C ASP A 222 -7.03 2.81 -16.07
N LEU A 223 -6.84 2.50 -14.79
CA LEU A 223 -7.79 2.84 -13.72
C LEU A 223 -8.02 4.35 -13.56
N LEU A 224 -6.94 5.12 -13.41
CA LEU A 224 -6.99 6.52 -12.99
C LEU A 224 -5.80 7.31 -13.52
N VAL A 225 -5.89 8.63 -13.42
CA VAL A 225 -4.80 9.58 -13.62
C VAL A 225 -4.58 10.40 -12.35
N HIS A 226 -3.33 10.69 -12.01
CA HIS A 226 -2.90 11.48 -10.86
C HIS A 226 -2.02 12.64 -11.36
N PHE A 227 -2.16 13.83 -10.76
CA PHE A 227 -1.51 15.07 -11.19
C PHE A 227 -0.44 15.59 -10.20
N PRO A 228 0.52 14.77 -9.72
CA PRO A 228 1.43 15.17 -8.66
C PRO A 228 2.46 16.19 -9.16
N GLY A 229 2.77 17.19 -8.33
CA GLY A 229 3.87 18.12 -8.59
C GLY A 229 3.70 19.08 -9.78
N LEU A 230 2.53 19.10 -10.43
CA LEU A 230 2.26 20.04 -11.53
C LEU A 230 1.92 21.47 -11.07
N GLU A 231 1.71 21.69 -9.76
CA GLU A 231 1.34 23.01 -9.22
C GLU A 231 0.12 23.58 -9.99
N GLU A 232 0.12 24.86 -10.33
CA GLU A 232 -0.95 25.52 -11.09
C GLU A 232 -1.12 24.97 -12.52
N ARG A 233 -0.10 24.29 -13.06
CA ARG A 233 -0.19 23.69 -14.40
C ARG A 233 -1.14 22.48 -14.41
N ARG A 234 -1.52 21.94 -13.25
CA ARG A 234 -2.49 20.82 -13.17
C ARG A 234 -3.87 21.17 -13.72
N TRP A 235 -4.31 22.42 -13.61
CA TRP A 235 -5.71 22.79 -13.88
C TRP A 235 -6.18 22.52 -15.31
N PRO A 236 -5.47 22.94 -16.38
CA PRO A 236 -5.88 22.59 -17.75
C PRO A 236 -5.88 21.08 -18.00
N HIS A 237 -4.95 20.32 -17.41
CA HIS A 237 -4.90 18.86 -17.55
C HIS A 237 -6.08 18.20 -16.85
N MET A 238 -6.36 18.58 -15.59
CA MET A 238 -7.52 18.10 -14.85
C MET A 238 -8.81 18.44 -15.60
N ALA A 239 -8.97 19.67 -16.08
CA ALA A 239 -10.17 20.08 -16.82
C ALA A 239 -10.38 19.21 -18.07
N LYS A 240 -9.32 18.94 -18.84
CA LYS A 240 -9.36 18.04 -20.00
C LYS A 240 -9.86 16.65 -19.61
N TRP A 241 -9.25 16.04 -18.58
CA TRP A 241 -9.61 14.69 -18.14
C TRP A 241 -11.01 14.60 -17.55
N LEU A 242 -11.41 15.59 -16.74
CA LEU A 242 -12.76 15.67 -16.20
C LEU A 242 -13.81 15.76 -17.31
N ASN A 243 -13.56 16.58 -18.34
CA ASN A 243 -14.46 16.67 -19.49
C ASN A 243 -14.58 15.31 -20.20
N VAL A 244 -13.47 14.60 -20.41
CA VAL A 244 -13.48 13.25 -21.01
C VAL A 244 -14.31 12.27 -20.18
N VAL A 245 -14.06 12.14 -18.87
CA VAL A 245 -14.76 11.15 -18.04
C VAL A 245 -16.21 11.51 -17.73
N GLU A 246 -16.62 12.76 -17.94
CA GLU A 246 -18.00 13.22 -17.74
C GLU A 246 -18.83 13.20 -19.04
N THR A 247 -18.20 13.38 -20.20
CA THR A 247 -18.92 13.52 -21.49
C THR A 247 -18.72 12.33 -22.43
N THR A 248 -17.54 11.74 -22.45
CA THR A 248 -17.18 10.61 -23.33
C THR A 248 -16.51 9.45 -22.57
N PRO A 249 -17.04 9.00 -21.41
CA PRO A 249 -16.37 7.98 -20.59
C PRO A 249 -16.10 6.67 -21.35
N GLN A 250 -16.93 6.31 -22.34
CA GLN A 250 -16.76 5.14 -23.20
C GLN A 250 -15.48 5.16 -24.05
N GLU A 251 -14.89 6.33 -24.28
CA GLU A 251 -13.61 6.44 -25.00
C GLU A 251 -12.45 5.89 -24.16
N TRP A 252 -12.58 5.91 -22.83
CA TRP A 252 -11.53 5.49 -21.89
C TRP A 252 -11.85 4.24 -21.11
N ASN A 253 -13.11 4.01 -20.77
CA ASN A 253 -13.57 2.77 -20.14
C ASN A 253 -13.27 1.58 -21.07
N LEU A 254 -12.66 0.54 -20.50
CA LEU A 254 -12.56 -0.79 -21.08
C LEU A 254 -13.06 -1.80 -20.06
N PRO A 255 -13.84 -2.81 -20.46
CA PRO A 255 -14.18 -3.93 -19.60
C PRO A 255 -12.92 -4.53 -18.97
N LEU A 256 -13.02 -4.97 -17.72
CA LEU A 256 -11.87 -5.47 -16.96
C LEU A 256 -11.10 -6.55 -17.73
N GLU A 257 -11.81 -7.43 -18.41
CA GLU A 257 -11.28 -8.55 -19.19
C GLU A 257 -10.36 -8.10 -20.34
N GLU A 258 -10.57 -6.89 -20.86
CA GLU A 258 -9.81 -6.31 -21.98
C GLU A 258 -8.59 -5.50 -21.51
N THR A 259 -8.52 -5.13 -20.23
CA THR A 259 -7.41 -4.32 -19.68
C THR A 259 -6.11 -5.11 -19.49
N GLY A 260 -6.23 -6.44 -19.39
CA GLY A 260 -5.16 -7.35 -18.99
C GLY A 260 -4.80 -7.30 -17.50
N TYR A 261 -5.50 -6.52 -16.66
CA TYR A 261 -5.21 -6.43 -15.23
C TYR A 261 -5.35 -7.77 -14.52
N ILE A 262 -6.33 -8.61 -14.89
CA ILE A 262 -6.53 -9.95 -14.29
C ILE A 262 -5.24 -10.77 -14.38
N ASN A 263 -4.66 -10.86 -15.57
CA ASN A 263 -3.43 -11.63 -15.77
C ASN A 263 -2.25 -10.98 -15.03
N LYS A 264 -2.09 -9.66 -15.18
CA LYS A 264 -1.01 -8.88 -14.57
C LYS A 264 -0.96 -9.04 -13.04
N THR A 265 -2.09 -8.84 -12.35
CA THR A 265 -2.14 -8.91 -10.89
C THR A 265 -2.04 -10.36 -10.39
N THR A 266 -2.63 -11.32 -11.10
CA THR A 266 -2.49 -12.75 -10.79
C THR A 266 -1.02 -13.18 -10.86
N MET A 267 -0.32 -12.81 -11.95
CA MET A 267 1.10 -13.10 -12.12
C MET A 267 1.94 -12.44 -11.03
N TYR A 268 1.71 -11.15 -10.77
CA TYR A 268 2.42 -10.39 -9.75
C TYR A 268 2.30 -11.08 -8.38
N TRP A 269 1.07 -11.33 -7.91
CA TRP A 269 0.87 -11.91 -6.57
C TRP A 269 1.38 -13.35 -6.48
N SER A 270 1.32 -14.12 -7.57
CA SER A 270 1.94 -15.45 -7.64
C SER A 270 3.47 -15.39 -7.49
N GLN A 271 4.12 -14.42 -8.13
CA GLN A 271 5.57 -14.22 -7.99
C GLN A 271 5.96 -13.79 -6.58
N ILE A 272 5.21 -12.86 -5.97
CA ILE A 272 5.45 -12.45 -4.58
C ILE A 272 5.31 -13.63 -3.62
N ARG A 273 4.28 -14.46 -3.80
CA ARG A 273 4.07 -15.69 -3.02
C ARG A 273 5.27 -16.64 -3.16
N SER A 274 5.64 -16.96 -4.39
CA SER A 274 6.75 -17.87 -4.67
C SER A 274 8.06 -17.37 -4.05
N ALA A 275 8.38 -16.08 -4.21
CA ALA A 275 9.57 -15.48 -3.62
C ALA A 275 9.60 -15.61 -2.09
N LYS A 276 8.47 -15.34 -1.42
CA LYS A 276 8.34 -15.48 0.05
C LYS A 276 8.48 -16.93 0.50
N GLU A 277 7.92 -17.88 -0.22
CA GLU A 277 8.05 -19.33 0.05
C GLU A 277 9.50 -19.81 -0.10
N SER A 278 10.20 -19.36 -1.14
CA SER A 278 11.62 -19.64 -1.37
C SER A 278 12.49 -19.08 -0.25
N ILE A 279 12.25 -17.84 0.19
CA ILE A 279 12.95 -17.24 1.33
C ILE A 279 12.73 -18.07 2.60
N LYS A 280 11.49 -18.40 2.93
CA LYS A 280 11.15 -19.20 4.12
C LYS A 280 11.81 -20.58 4.08
N SER A 281 11.86 -21.20 2.91
CA SER A 281 12.50 -22.50 2.71
C SER A 281 14.02 -22.41 2.86
N ALA A 282 14.64 -21.35 2.34
CA ALA A 282 16.06 -21.06 2.53
C ALA A 282 16.42 -20.86 4.00
N GLU A 283 15.64 -20.05 4.73
CA GLU A 283 15.82 -19.84 6.18
C GLU A 283 15.73 -21.14 6.97
N LYS A 284 14.73 -21.98 6.68
CA LYS A 284 14.57 -23.28 7.33
C LYS A 284 15.78 -24.19 7.11
N ARG A 285 16.33 -24.20 5.90
CA ARG A 285 17.53 -24.99 5.58
C ARG A 285 18.76 -24.51 6.32
N LEU A 286 18.97 -23.19 6.36
CA LEU A 286 20.06 -22.57 7.11
C LEU A 286 20.00 -22.94 8.60
N LEU A 287 18.80 -22.94 9.18
CA LEU A 287 18.58 -23.34 10.58
C LEU A 287 18.84 -24.84 10.82
N SER A 288 18.55 -25.70 9.84
CA SER A 288 18.79 -27.14 9.98
C SER A 288 20.26 -27.55 9.88
N GLY A 289 21.16 -26.67 9.42
CA GLY A 289 22.60 -26.95 9.32
C GLY A 289 22.97 -28.05 8.31
N VAL A 290 22.08 -28.38 7.36
CA VAL A 290 22.23 -29.53 6.46
C VAL A 290 23.20 -29.26 5.29
N SER A 291 23.70 -28.02 5.13
CA SER A 291 24.56 -27.59 4.02
C SER A 291 25.96 -27.18 4.48
N GLY A 292 26.96 -27.46 3.64
CA GLY A 292 28.35 -26.99 3.87
C GLY A 292 28.45 -25.46 3.92
N GLU A 293 29.47 -24.94 4.62
CA GLU A 293 29.61 -23.51 4.93
C GLU A 293 29.47 -22.57 3.73
N ALA A 294 30.07 -22.93 2.59
CA ALA A 294 30.00 -22.11 1.37
C ALA A 294 28.58 -22.03 0.79
N LEU A 295 27.84 -23.14 0.78
CA LEU A 295 26.46 -23.19 0.31
C LEU A 295 25.54 -22.42 1.25
N SER A 296 25.75 -22.54 2.56
CA SER A 296 25.01 -21.78 3.57
C SER A 296 25.23 -20.27 3.42
N ARG A 297 26.47 -19.83 3.18
CA ARG A 297 26.80 -18.42 2.92
C ARG A 297 26.07 -17.90 1.67
N SER A 298 26.20 -18.61 0.55
CA SER A 298 25.56 -18.22 -0.72
C SER A 298 24.04 -18.19 -0.61
N THR A 299 23.44 -19.17 0.08
CA THR A 299 21.99 -19.21 0.31
C THR A 299 21.53 -18.00 1.13
N ASN A 300 22.27 -17.64 2.18
CA ASN A 300 21.94 -16.48 3.02
C ASN A 300 22.06 -15.15 2.26
N GLU A 301 23.12 -14.98 1.46
CA GLU A 301 23.32 -13.80 0.62
C GLU A 301 22.20 -13.64 -0.42
N THR A 302 21.87 -14.71 -1.14
CA THR A 302 20.81 -14.70 -2.16
C THR A 302 19.43 -14.47 -1.54
N ALA A 303 19.13 -15.10 -0.40
CA ALA A 303 17.87 -14.86 0.32
C ALA A 303 17.79 -13.41 0.84
N GLY A 304 18.90 -12.85 1.33
CA GLY A 304 18.99 -11.45 1.75
C GLY A 304 18.77 -10.47 0.59
N ALA A 305 19.35 -10.76 -0.58
CA ALA A 305 19.15 -9.96 -1.79
C ALA A 305 17.69 -10.00 -2.25
N LEU A 306 17.06 -11.18 -2.29
CA LEU A 306 15.65 -11.32 -2.66
C LEU A 306 14.72 -10.58 -1.68
N LYS A 307 14.96 -10.69 -0.37
CA LYS A 307 14.22 -9.90 0.64
C LYS A 307 14.34 -8.41 0.38
N LYS A 308 15.55 -7.92 0.11
CA LYS A 308 15.77 -6.50 -0.20
C LYS A 308 15.00 -6.08 -1.45
N THR A 309 15.02 -6.90 -2.50
CA THR A 309 14.25 -6.63 -3.73
C THR A 309 12.75 -6.60 -3.45
N LEU A 310 12.20 -7.53 -2.66
CA LEU A 310 10.78 -7.48 -2.29
C LEU A 310 10.44 -6.21 -1.50
N ARG A 311 11.34 -5.75 -0.63
CA ARG A 311 11.14 -4.53 0.19
C ARG A 311 11.27 -3.22 -0.59
N GLU A 312 12.04 -3.20 -1.67
CA GLU A 312 12.44 -1.94 -2.32
C GLU A 312 12.02 -1.84 -3.78
N LYS A 313 11.76 -2.96 -4.44
CA LYS A 313 11.60 -3.09 -5.90
C LYS A 313 10.67 -4.25 -6.29
N SER A 314 9.63 -4.51 -5.51
CA SER A 314 8.67 -5.59 -5.81
C SER A 314 7.93 -5.39 -7.12
N ASP A 315 7.88 -4.15 -7.64
CA ASP A 315 7.34 -3.80 -8.95
C ASP A 315 8.24 -4.23 -10.12
N ASN A 316 9.53 -4.50 -9.87
CA ASN A 316 10.45 -5.09 -10.84
C ASN A 316 10.29 -6.62 -10.89
N MET A 317 9.23 -7.07 -11.54
CA MET A 317 8.85 -8.48 -11.64
C MET A 317 9.94 -9.37 -12.26
N GLU A 318 10.69 -8.88 -13.24
CA GLU A 318 11.78 -9.63 -13.86
C GLU A 318 12.92 -9.90 -12.87
N LEU A 319 13.29 -8.89 -12.07
CA LEU A 319 14.31 -9.03 -11.04
C LEU A 319 13.87 -9.97 -9.92
N VAL A 320 12.62 -9.83 -9.46
CA VAL A 320 12.03 -10.73 -8.44
C VAL A 320 12.04 -12.17 -8.94
N GLN A 321 11.60 -12.41 -10.18
CA GLN A 321 11.58 -13.74 -10.77
C GLN A 321 12.98 -14.34 -10.87
N LYS A 322 13.94 -13.57 -11.41
CA LYS A 322 15.33 -14.02 -11.54
C LYS A 322 15.92 -14.41 -10.18
N GLN A 323 15.83 -13.54 -9.19
CA GLN A 323 16.39 -13.80 -7.86
C GLN A 323 15.68 -14.96 -7.15
N THR A 324 14.38 -15.16 -7.40
CA THR A 324 13.63 -16.32 -6.90
C THR A 324 14.17 -17.60 -7.52
N GLN A 325 14.41 -17.63 -8.83
CA GLN A 325 15.00 -18.79 -9.53
C GLN A 325 16.42 -19.09 -9.07
N ASP A 326 17.24 -18.05 -8.87
CA ASP A 326 18.61 -18.18 -8.35
C ASP A 326 18.59 -18.81 -6.94
N LEU A 327 17.70 -18.34 -6.06
CA LEU A 327 17.53 -18.90 -4.72
C LEU A 327 17.03 -20.35 -4.77
N ASN A 328 16.01 -20.60 -5.58
CA ASN A 328 15.41 -21.92 -5.78
C ASN A 328 16.42 -22.96 -6.24
N THR A 329 17.32 -22.58 -7.14
CA THR A 329 18.42 -23.44 -7.60
C THR A 329 19.36 -23.81 -6.45
N LEU A 330 19.75 -22.84 -5.61
CA LEU A 330 20.61 -23.09 -4.44
C LEU A 330 19.94 -24.01 -3.42
N ILE A 331 18.62 -23.89 -3.25
CA ILE A 331 17.84 -24.73 -2.35
C ILE A 331 17.17 -25.91 -3.07
N GLY A 332 17.58 -26.31 -4.28
CA GLY A 332 17.04 -27.48 -4.97
C GLY A 332 15.49 -27.57 -4.98
N MET A 333 14.82 -26.43 -5.10
CA MET A 333 13.38 -26.33 -5.34
C MET A 333 13.22 -26.01 -6.82
N THR A 334 12.89 -26.99 -7.65
CA THR A 334 12.58 -26.78 -9.09
C THR A 334 11.08 -26.78 -9.31
#